data_AF-A0A7R7XU00-F1
#
_entry.id   AF-A0A7R7XU00-F1
#
_cell.length_a   1.000
_cell.length_b   1.000
_cell.length_c   1.000
_cell.angle_alpha   90.00
_cell.angle_beta   90.00
_cell.angle_gamma   90.00
#
_symmetry.space_group_name_H-M   'P 1'
#
loop_
_entity.id
_entity.type
_entity.pdbx_description
1 polymer ?
#
loop_
_entity_poly.entity_id
_entity_poly.type
_entity_poly.pdbx_seq_one_letter_code
_entity_poly.pdbx_strand_id
1 'polypeptide(L)' 'MESAGLMAGFPCLPIRGICDYSDSHKNKQWQGYAAAIAAVFALSLILTAPYEDSQATGNDINTEALRQHIDLVVQTVM' A
#
# COMPACT_ATOMS: atom_id res chain seq x y z
N MET A 1 7.20 -14.68 1.68
CA MET A 1 5.95 -14.98 0.95
C MET A 1 4.88 -15.36 1.96
N GLU A 2 4.41 -14.41 2.79
CA GLU A 2 3.69 -14.74 4.05
C GLU A 2 2.14 -14.81 3.98
N SER A 3 1.51 -14.35 2.89
CA SER A 3 0.07 -14.05 2.86
C SER A 3 -0.78 -15.29 2.71
N ALA A 4 -0.30 -16.31 2.00
CA ALA A 4 -1.05 -17.54 1.78
C ALA A 4 -1.37 -18.25 3.09
N GLY A 5 -0.49 -18.15 4.10
CA GLY A 5 -0.73 -18.71 5.43
C GLY A 5 -1.78 -17.94 6.24
N LEU A 6 -1.87 -16.63 6.07
CA LEU A 6 -2.81 -15.78 6.82
C LEU A 6 -4.26 -15.91 6.29
N MET A 7 -4.42 -16.05 4.97
CA MET A 7 -5.73 -16.10 4.30
C MET A 7 -6.56 -17.35 4.66
N ALA A 8 -5.94 -18.39 5.23
CA ALA A 8 -6.62 -19.63 5.57
C ALA A 8 -7.50 -19.54 6.84
N GLY A 9 -7.26 -18.56 7.71
CA GLY A 9 -7.96 -18.46 9.01
C GLY A 9 -8.38 -17.05 9.43
N PHE A 10 -8.08 -16.04 8.62
CA PHE A 10 -8.36 -14.64 8.96
C PHE A 10 -8.88 -13.89 7.73
N PRO A 11 -10.02 -13.17 7.83
CA PRO A 11 -10.50 -12.33 6.74
C PRO A 11 -9.52 -11.17 6.53
N CYS A 12 -8.73 -11.23 5.46
CA CYS A 12 -7.76 -10.20 5.12
C CYS A 12 -7.68 -9.94 3.62
N LEU A 13 -7.35 -8.69 3.28
CA LEU A 13 -6.96 -8.27 1.94
C LEU A 13 -5.44 -8.03 1.89
N PRO A 14 -4.66 -8.91 1.27
CA PRO A 14 -3.22 -8.72 1.19
C PRO A 14 -2.84 -7.69 0.12
N ILE A 15 -2.02 -6.73 0.51
CA ILE A 15 -1.47 -5.70 -0.39
C ILE A 15 0.05 -5.91 -0.48
N ARG A 16 0.57 -6.04 -1.71
CA ARG A 16 1.96 -6.40 -1.98
C ARG A 16 2.50 -5.66 -3.19
N GLY A 17 3.72 -5.14 -3.08
CA GLY A 17 4.46 -4.62 -4.22
C GLY A 17 5.23 -5.75 -4.92
N ILE A 18 5.45 -5.57 -6.22
CA ILE A 18 6.26 -6.47 -7.03
C ILE A 18 7.72 -5.97 -7.00
N CYS A 19 8.64 -6.80 -6.51
CA CYS A 19 10.05 -6.47 -6.38
C CYS A 19 10.99 -7.34 -7.24
N ASP A 20 10.49 -8.45 -7.80
CA ASP A 20 11.27 -9.41 -8.57
C ASP A 20 10.43 -9.94 -9.73
N TYR A 21 11.09 -10.29 -10.83
CA TYR A 21 10.47 -11.09 -11.88
C TYR A 21 10.43 -12.56 -11.46
N SER A 22 9.48 -13.32 -12.02
CA SER A 22 9.39 -14.78 -11.82
C SER A 22 10.39 -15.53 -12.69
N ASP A 23 11.62 -15.03 -12.75
CA ASP A 23 12.76 -15.65 -13.39
C ASP A 23 13.84 -15.97 -12.33
N SER A 24 15.00 -16.43 -12.80
CA SER A 24 16.13 -16.77 -11.92
C SER A 24 16.85 -15.53 -11.36
N HIS A 25 16.57 -14.33 -11.87
CA HIS A 25 17.30 -13.12 -11.50
C HIS A 25 16.60 -12.41 -10.34
N LYS A 26 17.16 -12.54 -9.14
CA LYS A 26 16.71 -11.79 -7.97
C LYS A 26 17.31 -10.40 -7.97
N ASN A 27 16.47 -9.38 -7.94
CA ASN A 27 16.81 -7.98 -7.78
C ASN A 27 16.34 -7.44 -6.43
N LYS A 28 17.25 -7.45 -5.45
CA LYS A 28 16.97 -6.95 -4.09
C LYS A 28 16.79 -5.42 -4.02
N GLN A 29 17.20 -4.67 -5.04
CA GLN A 29 17.13 -3.21 -5.03
C GLN A 29 15.68 -2.71 -4.98
N TRP A 30 14.76 -3.40 -5.68
CA TRP A 30 13.35 -2.99 -5.76
C TRP A 30 12.53 -3.39 -4.54
N GLN A 31 13.08 -4.13 -3.58
CA GLN A 31 12.32 -4.57 -2.41
C GLN A 31 11.85 -3.39 -1.54
N GLY A 32 12.73 -2.41 -1.32
CA GLY A 32 12.39 -1.20 -0.58
C GLY A 32 11.28 -0.40 -1.28
N TYR A 33 11.44 -0.18 -2.59
CA TYR A 33 10.45 0.51 -3.40
C TYR A 33 9.09 -0.20 -3.41
N ALA A 34 9.08 -1.49 -3.69
CA ALA A 34 7.87 -2.31 -3.69
C ALA A 34 7.14 -2.29 -2.34
N ALA A 35 7.90 -2.35 -1.23
CA ALA A 35 7.32 -2.26 0.11
C ALA A 35 6.71 -0.88 0.39
N ALA A 36 7.41 0.19 0.03
CA ALA A 36 6.92 1.57 0.21
C ALA A 36 5.62 1.83 -0.57
N ILE A 37 5.57 1.42 -1.84
CA ILE A 37 4.36 1.56 -2.67
C ILE A 37 3.20 0.75 -2.12
N ALA A 38 3.44 -0.48 -1.65
CA ALA A 38 2.40 -1.30 -1.03
C ALA A 38 1.81 -0.63 0.23
N ALA A 39 2.65 -0.04 1.08
CA ALA A 39 2.22 0.65 2.29
C ALA A 39 1.41 1.91 1.97
N VAL A 40 1.88 2.71 1.02
CA VAL A 40 1.17 3.88 0.50
C VAL A 40 -0.20 3.50 -0.05
N PHE A 41 -0.26 2.45 -0.87
CA PHE A 41 -1.51 2.00 -1.46
C PHE A 41 -2.49 1.53 -0.38
N ALA A 42 -2.01 0.81 0.64
CA ALA A 42 -2.84 0.41 1.77
C ALA A 42 -3.42 1.62 2.52
N LEU A 43 -2.61 2.65 2.77
CA LEU A 43 -3.09 3.89 3.40
C LEU A 43 -4.13 4.59 2.53
N SER A 44 -3.86 4.74 1.23
CA SER A 44 -4.81 5.36 0.29
C SER A 44 -6.14 4.60 0.24
N LEU A 45 -6.08 3.26 0.23
CA LEU A 45 -7.28 2.41 0.29
C LEU A 45 -8.06 2.65 1.58
N ILE A 46 -7.41 2.69 2.75
CA ILE A 46 -8.08 2.95 4.04
C ILE A 46 -8.76 4.32 4.05
N LEU A 47 -8.12 5.34 3.48
CA LEU A 47 -8.65 6.71 3.45
C LEU A 47 -9.77 6.92 2.42
N THR A 48 -9.83 6.09 1.37
CA THR A 48 -10.81 6.22 0.27
C THR A 48 -11.94 5.22 0.36
N ALA A 49 -11.73 4.10 1.06
CA ALA A 49 -12.78 3.12 1.27
C ALA A 49 -13.95 3.81 1.98
N PRO A 50 -15.18 3.70 1.44
CA PRO A 50 -16.35 4.22 2.11
C PRO A 50 -16.49 3.52 3.46
N TYR A 51 -16.24 4.26 4.52
CA TYR A 51 -16.52 3.82 5.87
C TYR A 51 -17.98 4.17 6.15
N GLU A 52 -18.86 3.17 6.14
CA GLU A 52 -20.22 3.34 6.65
C GLU A 52 -20.14 3.46 8.17
N ASP A 53 -19.84 4.65 8.68
CA ASP A 53 -20.31 5.02 10.01
C ASP A 53 -21.60 5.80 9.90
N SER A 54 -22.57 5.38 10.70
CA SER A 54 -23.71 6.20 11.02
C SER A 54 -23.20 7.52 11.60
N GLN A 55 -23.47 8.62 10.89
CA GLN A 55 -23.19 10.03 11.22
C GLN A 55 -21.83 10.56 10.77
N ALA A 56 -21.93 11.40 9.74
CA ALA A 56 -20.89 12.23 9.15
C ALA A 56 -20.02 12.95 10.18
N THR A 57 -18.70 12.84 10.02
CA THR A 57 -17.81 13.97 10.32
C THR A 57 -16.98 14.23 9.08
N GLY A 58 -17.25 15.37 8.44
CA GLY A 58 -16.50 15.84 7.29
C GLY A 58 -15.05 16.04 7.70
N ASN A 59 -14.20 15.09 7.32
CA ASN A 59 -12.77 15.27 7.39
C ASN A 59 -12.33 15.48 5.95
N ASP A 60 -12.03 16.73 5.58
CA ASP A 60 -11.41 17.06 4.32
C ASP A 60 -9.99 16.44 4.33
N ILE A 61 -9.90 15.14 4.05
CA ILE A 61 -8.63 14.47 3.85
C ILE A 61 -8.01 15.20 2.67
N ASN A 62 -6.97 15.99 2.93
CA ASN A 62 -6.26 16.73 1.90
C ASN A 62 -5.57 15.73 0.97
N THR A 63 -6.30 15.31 -0.06
CA THR A 63 -5.87 14.34 -1.07
C THR A 63 -4.62 14.80 -1.79
N GLU A 64 -4.42 16.12 -1.90
CA GLU A 64 -3.23 16.72 -2.48
C GLU A 64 -2.01 16.57 -1.56
N ALA A 65 -2.16 16.75 -0.25
CA ALA A 65 -1.08 16.51 0.71
C ALA A 65 -0.68 15.02 0.75
N LEU A 66 -1.66 14.11 0.66
CA LEU A 66 -1.39 12.68 0.55
C LEU A 66 -0.63 12.39 -0.75
N ARG A 67 -1.08 12.96 -1.87
CA ARG A 67 -0.44 12.81 -3.18
C ARG A 67 1.01 13.33 -3.18
N GLN A 68 1.26 14.49 -2.60
CA GLN A 68 2.62 15.04 -2.43
C GLN A 68 3.50 14.14 -1.56
N HIS A 69 2.95 13.58 -0.47
CA HIS A 69 3.70 12.65 0.38
C HIS A 69 4.03 11.35 -0.35
N ILE A 70 3.09 10.84 -1.16
CA ILE A 70 3.29 9.66 -2.00
C ILE A 70 4.38 9.93 -3.05
N ASP A 71 4.32 11.06 -3.74
CA ASP A 71 5.31 11.45 -4.74
C ASP A 71 6.71 11.61 -4.12
N LEU A 72 6.79 12.15 -2.91
CA LEU A 72 8.05 12.28 -2.17
C LEU A 72 8.64 10.91 -1.77
N VAL A 73 7.79 9.99 -1.32
CA VAL A 73 8.20 8.61 -1.00
C VAL A 73 8.65 7.88 -2.26
N VAL A 74 7.95 8.05 -3.38
CA VAL A 74 8.35 7.49 -4.69
C VAL A 74 9.73 7.99 -5.13
N GLN A 75 10.00 9.29 -4.96
CA GLN A 75 11.28 9.91 -5.33
C GLN A 75 12.44 9.54 -4.41
N THR A 76 12.18 9.29 -3.12
CA THR A 76 13.23 9.00 -2.13
C THR A 76 13.69 7.54 -2.16
N VAL A 77 12.86 6.64 -2.69
CA VAL A 77 13.13 5.19 -2.72
C VAL A 77 13.59 4.72 -4.11
N MET A 78 13.65 5.61 -5.11
CA MET A 78 14.24 5.40 -6.44
C MET A 78 15.70 5.88 -6.45
#